data_AF-A0AAV0Y826-F1
#
_entry.id   AF-A0AAV0Y826-F1
#
_cell.length_a   1.000
_cell.length_b   1.000
_cell.length_c   1.000
_cell.angle_alpha   90.00
_cell.angle_beta   90.00
_cell.angle_gamma   90.00
#
_symmetry.space_group_name_H-M   'P 1'
#
loop_
_entity.id
_entity.type
_entity.pdbx_description
1 polymer ?
#
loop_
_entity_poly.entity_id
_entity_poly.type
_entity_poly.pdbx_seq_one_letter_code
_entity_poly.pdbx_strand_id
1 'polypeptide(L)'
;MGDESQNTCTSESRDRQILRDFIAQYKQLPELWDVRSKEYTRRDKKNAAYEQLLTIYKGLKCDASIDDVKKKINTLRSNFRKELKKINDSKRSGAGADNVYEPSSWVFEELTFLTNLEKPVESYSSINEEINNTVRYFILVYYKHYTYDL
;
A
#
# COMPACT_ATOMS: atom_id res chain seq x y z
N MET A 1 19.97 37.47 -21.39
CA MET A 1 18.76 36.66 -21.18
C MET A 1 19.20 35.21 -21.27
N GLY A 2 19.48 34.50 -20.19
CA GLY A 2 18.66 34.33 -19.00
C GLY A 2 18.14 32.89 -19.03
N ASP A 3 19.00 31.98 -18.58
CA ASP A 3 18.92 30.52 -18.61
C ASP A 3 17.76 29.99 -17.74
N GLU A 4 16.85 29.19 -18.30
CA GLU A 4 15.65 28.66 -17.64
C GLU A 4 15.67 27.12 -17.65
N SER A 5 16.64 26.52 -16.96
CA SER A 5 16.77 25.04 -16.88
C SER A 5 17.19 24.49 -15.51
N GLN A 6 16.81 25.15 -14.41
CA GLN A 6 17.23 24.74 -13.06
C GLN A 6 16.09 24.54 -12.02
N ASN A 7 14.83 24.30 -12.40
CA ASN A 7 13.73 24.18 -11.40
C ASN A 7 13.02 22.81 -11.29
N THR A 8 13.48 21.76 -11.97
CA THR A 8 12.80 20.44 -11.95
C THR A 8 13.47 19.38 -11.05
N CYS A 9 14.72 19.60 -10.62
CA CYS A 9 15.52 18.58 -9.89
C CYS A 9 15.22 18.52 -8.38
N THR A 10 14.77 19.63 -7.77
CA THR A 10 14.57 19.75 -6.31
C THR A 10 13.21 19.24 -5.83
N SER A 11 12.17 19.33 -6.67
CA SER A 11 10.81 18.91 -6.31
C SER A 11 10.66 17.39 -6.27
N GLU A 12 11.20 16.66 -7.26
CA GLU A 12 11.10 15.20 -7.34
C GLU A 12 11.80 14.49 -6.17
N SER A 13 12.95 15.02 -5.73
CA SER A 13 13.70 14.50 -4.58
C SER A 13 12.93 14.70 -3.27
N ARG A 14 12.34 15.89 -3.08
CA ARG A 14 11.52 16.22 -1.91
C ARG A 14 10.26 15.37 -1.85
N ASP A 15 9.55 15.23 -2.97
CA ASP A 15 8.32 14.45 -3.04
C ASP A 15 8.59 12.96 -2.79
N ARG A 16 9.74 12.44 -3.26
CA ARG A 16 10.22 11.10 -2.93
C ARG A 16 10.45 10.94 -1.43
N GLN A 17 11.10 11.92 -0.77
CA GLN A 17 11.33 11.87 0.67
C GLN A 17 10.02 11.89 1.46
N ILE A 18 9.06 12.75 1.09
CA ILE A 18 7.75 12.79 1.75
C ILE A 18 7.00 11.47 1.58
N LEU A 19 7.10 10.84 0.40
CA LEU A 19 6.50 9.52 0.19
C LEU A 19 7.19 8.42 1.03
N ARG A 20 8.52 8.49 1.20
CA ARG A 20 9.25 7.59 2.12
C ARG A 20 8.76 7.76 3.55
N ASP A 21 8.66 8.99 4.04
CA ASP A 21 8.18 9.29 5.39
C ASP A 21 6.74 8.82 5.58
N PHE A 22 5.89 8.98 4.55
CA PHE A 22 4.51 8.48 4.54
C PHE A 22 4.47 6.95 4.71
N ILE A 23 5.28 6.21 3.94
CA ILE A 23 5.32 4.74 4.02
C ILE A 23 5.91 4.28 5.36
N ALA A 24 6.96 4.95 5.83
CA ALA A 24 7.58 4.67 7.13
C ALA A 24 6.59 4.85 8.29
N GLN A 25 5.82 5.94 8.28
CA GLN A 25 4.77 6.17 9.28
C GLN A 25 3.65 5.13 9.14
N TYR A 26 3.21 4.83 7.92
CA TYR A 26 2.16 3.85 7.67
C TYR A 26 2.54 2.46 8.20
N LYS A 27 3.81 2.05 8.07
CA LYS A 27 4.33 0.80 8.64
C LYS A 27 4.17 0.72 10.17
N GLN A 28 4.27 1.85 10.87
CA GLN A 28 4.14 1.91 12.34
C GLN A 28 2.68 1.93 12.83
N LEU A 29 1.70 1.95 11.93
CA LEU A 29 0.27 2.06 12.25
C LEU A 29 -0.46 0.74 11.94
N PRO A 30 -0.27 -0.33 12.77
CA PRO A 30 -0.88 -1.64 12.53
C PRO A 30 -2.42 -1.60 12.48
N GLU A 31 -3.06 -0.63 13.13
CA GLU A 31 -4.49 -0.37 13.03
C GLU A 31 -4.96 -0.13 11.59
N LEU A 32 -4.07 0.32 10.70
CA LEU A 32 -4.42 0.55 9.29
C LEU A 32 -4.25 -0.70 8.43
N TRP A 33 -3.31 -1.60 8.75
CA TRP A 33 -2.88 -2.65 7.82
C TRP A 33 -2.79 -4.06 8.40
N ASP A 34 -2.61 -4.24 9.70
CA ASP A 34 -2.47 -5.56 10.31
C ASP A 34 -3.83 -6.07 10.81
N VAL A 35 -4.49 -6.90 10.01
CA VAL A 35 -5.79 -7.50 10.35
C VAL A 35 -5.76 -8.36 11.63
N ARG A 36 -4.57 -8.79 12.07
CA ARG A 36 -4.39 -9.59 13.28
C ARG A 36 -4.25 -8.73 14.54
N SER A 37 -4.02 -7.43 14.38
CA SER A 37 -4.01 -6.48 15.49
C SER A 37 -5.42 -6.22 15.99
N LYS A 38 -5.61 -6.22 17.31
CA LYS A 38 -6.88 -5.83 17.95
C LYS A 38 -7.27 -4.39 17.60
N GLU A 39 -6.29 -3.55 17.28
CA GLU A 39 -6.52 -2.15 16.92
C GLU A 39 -7.06 -2.00 15.49
N TYR A 40 -7.00 -3.03 14.64
CA TYR A 40 -7.51 -2.98 13.27
C TYR A 40 -9.03 -2.80 13.21
N THR A 41 -9.78 -3.27 14.21
CA THR A 41 -11.24 -3.09 14.25
C THR A 41 -11.65 -1.77 14.90
N ARG A 42 -10.71 -1.07 15.54
CA ARG A 42 -10.96 0.16 16.28
C ARG A 42 -11.01 1.38 15.38
N ARG A 43 -12.22 1.91 15.17
CA ARG A 43 -12.47 3.07 14.31
C ARG A 43 -11.80 4.35 14.83
N ASP A 44 -11.78 4.55 16.14
CA ASP A 44 -11.11 5.67 16.81
C ASP A 44 -9.60 5.69 16.49
N LYS A 45 -8.96 4.52 16.61
CA LYS A 45 -7.54 4.34 16.30
C LYS A 45 -7.24 4.56 14.82
N LYS A 46 -8.06 3.99 13.93
CA LYS A 46 -7.93 4.20 12.48
C LYS A 46 -8.04 5.68 12.10
N ASN A 47 -9.00 6.40 12.67
CA ASN A 47 -9.16 7.83 12.39
C ASN A 47 -7.92 8.62 12.82
N ALA A 48 -7.43 8.40 14.04
CA ALA A 48 -6.20 9.05 14.53
C ALA A 48 -4.97 8.70 13.68
N ALA A 49 -4.87 7.46 13.21
CA ALA A 49 -3.81 7.01 12.31
C ALA A 49 -3.88 7.69 10.93
N TYR A 50 -5.09 7.86 10.38
CA TYR A 50 -5.27 8.60 9.13
C TYR A 50 -4.91 10.08 9.26
N GLU A 51 -5.21 10.70 10.41
CA GLU A 51 -4.81 12.08 10.68
C GLU A 51 -3.29 12.24 10.75
N GLN A 52 -2.57 11.30 11.36
CA GLN A 52 -1.11 11.29 11.36
C GLN A 52 -0.53 11.22 9.94
N LEU A 53 -1.06 10.32 9.11
CA LEU A 53 -0.64 10.20 7.71
C LEU A 53 -1.02 11.42 6.87
N LEU A 54 -2.15 12.06 7.16
CA LEU A 54 -2.57 13.27 6.49
C LEU A 54 -1.57 14.42 6.68
N THR A 55 -1.02 14.58 7.88
CA THR A 55 -0.01 15.60 8.17
C THR A 55 1.20 15.49 7.25
N ILE A 56 1.68 14.26 7.00
CA ILE A 56 2.79 14.00 6.09
C ILE A 56 2.35 14.20 4.64
N TYR A 57 1.19 13.66 4.27
CA TYR A 57 0.69 13.69 2.89
C TYR A 57 0.40 15.11 2.38
N LYS A 58 0.11 16.05 3.29
CA LYS A 58 -0.02 17.48 2.96
C LYS A 58 1.27 18.11 2.42
N GLY A 59 2.43 17.50 2.67
CA GLY A 59 3.68 17.90 2.01
C GLY A 59 3.68 17.67 0.49
N LEU A 60 2.92 16.67 0.01
CA LEU A 60 2.72 16.37 -1.41
C LEU A 60 1.52 17.11 -2.00
N LYS A 61 0.42 17.20 -1.23
CA LYS A 61 -0.83 17.80 -1.66
C LYS A 61 -1.40 18.66 -0.52
N CYS A 62 -1.23 19.97 -0.57
CA CYS A 62 -1.53 20.88 0.54
C CYS A 62 -3.00 20.84 1.01
N ASP A 63 -3.93 20.65 0.08
CA ASP A 63 -5.38 20.56 0.30
C ASP A 63 -5.87 19.12 0.52
N ALA A 64 -4.96 18.18 0.77
CA ALA A 64 -5.32 16.79 0.98
C ALA A 64 -6.32 16.60 2.13
N SER A 65 -7.19 15.62 1.92
CA SER A 65 -8.16 15.13 2.90
C SER A 65 -7.81 13.73 3.40
N ILE A 66 -8.48 13.27 4.46
CA ILE A 66 -8.39 11.88 4.93
C ILE A 66 -8.74 10.89 3.81
N ASP A 67 -9.67 11.24 2.93
CA ASP A 67 -10.05 10.35 1.82
C ASP A 67 -8.96 10.25 0.76
N ASP A 68 -8.18 11.30 0.54
CA ASP A 68 -7.00 11.23 -0.33
C ASP A 68 -5.92 10.31 0.27
N VAL A 69 -5.73 10.34 1.59
CA VAL A 69 -4.84 9.41 2.30
C VAL A 69 -5.29 7.96 2.12
N LYS A 70 -6.59 7.67 2.31
CA LYS A 70 -7.14 6.33 2.07
C LYS A 70 -6.93 5.89 0.63
N LYS A 71 -7.19 6.76 -0.35
CA LYS A 71 -6.94 6.50 -1.77
C LYS A 71 -5.46 6.18 -2.00
N LYS A 72 -4.55 6.97 -1.45
CA LYS A 72 -3.10 6.75 -1.57
C LYS A 72 -2.68 5.38 -1.00
N ILE A 73 -3.16 5.02 0.19
CA ILE A 73 -2.92 3.70 0.79
C ILE A 73 -3.45 2.57 -0.11
N ASN A 74 -4.65 2.74 -0.66
CA ASN A 74 -5.25 1.75 -1.57
C ASN A 74 -4.44 1.58 -2.86
N THR A 75 -3.93 2.68 -3.43
CA THR A 75 -3.03 2.64 -4.59
C THR A 75 -1.73 1.90 -4.25
N LEU A 76 -1.09 2.22 -3.11
CA LEU A 76 0.14 1.55 -2.66
C LEU A 76 -0.09 0.03 -2.53
N ARG A 77 -1.16 -0.39 -1.85
CA ARG A 77 -1.53 -1.81 -1.69
C ARG A 77 -1.80 -2.49 -3.03
N SER A 78 -2.49 -1.81 -3.95
CA SER A 78 -2.82 -2.38 -5.25
C SER A 78 -1.58 -2.60 -6.11
N ASN A 79 -0.65 -1.63 -6.11
CA ASN A 79 0.61 -1.74 -6.83
C ASN A 79 1.48 -2.84 -6.24
N PHE A 80 1.59 -2.89 -4.91
CA PHE A 80 2.32 -3.94 -4.20
C PHE A 80 1.83 -5.35 -4.58
N ARG A 81 0.51 -5.59 -4.57
CA ARG A 81 -0.06 -6.89 -4.97
C ARG A 81 0.20 -7.25 -6.43
N LYS A 82 0.15 -6.26 -7.33
CA LYS A 82 0.46 -6.49 -8.76
C LYS A 82 1.90 -6.94 -8.93
N GLU A 83 2.84 -6.29 -8.25
CA GLU A 83 4.25 -6.67 -8.29
C GLU A 83 4.47 -8.05 -7.65
N LEU A 84 3.86 -8.31 -6.49
CA LEU A 84 3.94 -9.61 -5.82
C LEU A 84 3.40 -10.75 -6.69
N LYS A 85 2.30 -10.50 -7.41
CA LYS A 85 1.76 -11.45 -8.41
C LYS A 85 2.78 -11.75 -9.50
N LYS A 86 3.45 -10.75 -10.07
CA LYS A 86 4.48 -10.97 -11.11
C LYS A 86 5.62 -11.85 -10.60
N ILE A 87 6.09 -11.60 -9.37
CA ILE A 87 7.10 -12.44 -8.72
C ILE A 87 6.60 -13.88 -8.61
N ASN A 88 5.40 -14.10 -8.08
CA ASN A 88 4.86 -15.43 -7.89
C ASN A 88 4.60 -16.18 -9.21
N ASP A 89 4.07 -15.49 -10.21
CA ASP A 89 3.83 -16.04 -11.54
C ASP A 89 5.16 -16.44 -12.22
N SER A 90 6.22 -15.64 -12.05
CA SER A 90 7.57 -15.97 -12.56
C SER A 90 8.19 -17.22 -11.90
N LYS A 91 7.86 -17.48 -10.63
CA LYS A 91 8.29 -18.70 -9.92
C LYS A 91 7.52 -19.94 -10.38
N ARG A 92 6.24 -19.78 -10.74
CA ARG A 92 5.35 -20.89 -11.11
C ARG A 92 5.55 -21.39 -12.54
N SER A 93 6.02 -20.54 -13.45
CA SER A 93 6.17 -20.86 -14.88
C SER A 93 7.32 -21.83 -15.20
N GLY A 94 8.06 -22.32 -14.20
CA GLY A 94 9.16 -23.28 -14.41
C GLY A 94 10.35 -22.69 -15.16
N ALA A 95 10.42 -21.36 -15.27
CA ALA A 95 11.58 -20.69 -15.82
C ALA A 95 12.79 -20.99 -14.91
N GLY A 96 13.92 -21.38 -15.51
CA GLY A 96 15.17 -21.65 -14.76
C GLY A 96 15.54 -20.49 -13.83
N ALA A 97 16.34 -20.77 -12.80
CA ALA A 97 16.66 -19.84 -11.70
C ALA A 97 17.10 -18.42 -12.14
N ASP A 98 17.57 -18.25 -13.38
CA ASP A 98 17.98 -16.97 -13.99
C ASP A 98 16.82 -16.07 -14.48
N ASN A 99 15.55 -16.50 -14.42
CA ASN A 99 14.40 -15.77 -15.00
C ASN A 99 13.32 -15.35 -13.98
N VAL A 100 13.63 -15.30 -12.69
CA VAL A 100 12.68 -14.82 -11.67
C VAL A 100 12.54 -13.29 -11.78
N TYR A 101 11.31 -12.79 -11.80
CA TYR A 101 11.05 -11.35 -11.84
C TYR A 101 11.49 -10.69 -10.53
N GLU A 102 12.41 -9.75 -10.62
CA GLU A 102 12.83 -8.90 -9.51
C GLU A 102 12.16 -7.52 -9.59
N PRO A 103 11.41 -7.10 -8.56
CA PRO A 103 10.87 -5.75 -8.47
C PRO A 103 12.01 -4.75 -8.29
N SER A 104 12.05 -3.71 -9.11
CA SER A 104 13.05 -2.62 -9.00
C SER A 104 12.52 -1.38 -8.28
N SER A 105 11.29 -1.43 -7.76
CA SER A 105 10.64 -0.29 -7.14
C SER A 105 11.02 -0.21 -5.65
N TRP A 106 11.72 0.84 -5.24
CA TRP A 106 11.99 1.11 -3.82
C TRP A 106 10.70 1.15 -2.96
N VAL A 107 9.57 1.52 -3.55
CA VAL A 107 8.26 1.51 -2.86
C VAL A 107 7.84 0.08 -2.51
N PHE A 108 8.16 -0.89 -3.36
CA PHE A 108 7.86 -2.30 -3.12
C PHE A 108 8.62 -2.82 -1.90
N GLU A 109 9.93 -2.53 -1.84
CA GLU A 109 10.80 -2.91 -0.72
C GLU A 109 10.26 -2.36 0.61
N GLU A 110 9.87 -1.09 0.64
CA GLU A 110 9.30 -0.44 1.82
C GLU A 110 7.93 -1.00 2.23
N LEU A 111 7.17 -1.57 1.28
CA LEU A 111 5.84 -2.15 1.51
C LEU A 111 5.88 -3.66 1.85
N THR A 112 7.05 -4.28 1.89
CA THR A 112 7.21 -5.72 2.19
C THR A 112 6.57 -6.18 3.49
N PHE A 113 6.37 -5.29 4.48
CA PHE A 113 5.65 -5.59 5.72
C PHE A 113 4.20 -6.07 5.48
N LEU A 114 3.61 -5.73 4.33
CA LEU A 114 2.28 -6.17 3.92
C LEU A 114 2.23 -7.65 3.50
N THR A 115 3.36 -8.29 3.20
CA THR A 115 3.41 -9.73 2.83
C THR A 115 2.91 -10.65 3.93
N ASN A 116 3.04 -10.23 5.19
CA ASN A 116 2.63 -11.01 6.35
C ASN A 116 1.11 -11.23 6.46
N LEU A 117 0.32 -10.58 5.60
CA LEU A 117 -1.13 -10.76 5.48
C LEU A 117 -1.53 -11.93 4.56
N GLU A 118 -0.61 -12.41 3.70
CA GLU A 118 -0.93 -13.43 2.69
C GLU A 118 -0.64 -14.86 3.15
N LYS A 119 0.12 -15.02 4.23
CA LYS A 119 0.33 -16.35 4.83
C LYS A 119 -0.93 -16.73 5.62
N PRO A 120 -1.60 -17.85 5.28
CA PRO A 120 -2.64 -18.40 6.13
C PRO A 120 -2.07 -18.59 7.53
N VAL A 121 -2.72 -18.04 8.55
CA VAL A 121 -2.37 -18.33 9.95
C VAL A 121 -2.80 -19.77 10.20
N GLU A 122 -1.88 -20.67 10.49
CA GLU A 122 -2.11 -22.13 10.56
C GLU A 122 -3.11 -22.59 11.62
N SER A 123 -3.64 -21.73 12.48
CA SER A 123 -4.73 -22.09 13.39
C SER A 123 -5.33 -20.84 14.01
N TYR A 124 -6.53 -20.40 13.62
CA TYR A 124 -7.44 -19.63 14.49
C TYR A 124 -8.87 -19.60 13.91
N SER A 125 -9.74 -20.46 14.48
CA SER A 125 -11.21 -20.45 14.68
C SER A 125 -12.13 -19.61 13.76
N SER A 126 -13.30 -20.18 13.47
CA SER A 126 -14.43 -19.78 12.60
C SER A 126 -14.86 -18.30 12.57
N ILE A 127 -14.39 -17.46 13.48
CA ILE A 127 -14.62 -16.00 13.47
C ILE A 127 -13.82 -15.33 12.31
N ASN A 128 -12.72 -15.95 11.88
CA ASN A 128 -11.88 -15.43 10.78
C ASN A 128 -12.47 -15.67 9.38
N GLU A 129 -13.44 -16.55 9.21
CA GLU A 129 -14.03 -16.81 7.89
C GLU A 129 -14.87 -15.61 7.44
N GLU A 130 -15.60 -14.97 8.35
CA GLU A 130 -16.28 -13.69 8.10
C GLU A 130 -15.31 -12.55 7.84
N ILE A 131 -14.17 -12.49 8.52
CA ILE A 131 -13.16 -11.43 8.33
C ILE A 131 -12.44 -11.60 7.01
N ASN A 132 -12.02 -12.83 6.67
CA ASN A 132 -11.43 -13.15 5.38
C ASN A 132 -12.44 -12.92 4.25
N ASN A 133 -13.71 -13.29 4.44
CA ASN A 133 -14.78 -12.99 3.49
C ASN A 133 -15.02 -11.49 3.39
N THR A 134 -14.92 -10.71 4.46
CA THR A 134 -15.07 -9.25 4.46
C THR A 134 -13.92 -8.57 3.71
N VAL A 135 -12.67 -8.98 3.97
CA VAL A 135 -11.49 -8.46 3.27
C VAL A 135 -11.50 -8.91 1.81
N ARG A 136 -11.86 -10.16 1.50
CA ARG A 136 -12.12 -10.63 0.13
C ARG A 136 -13.26 -9.86 -0.53
N TYR A 137 -14.33 -9.55 0.19
CA TYR A 137 -15.50 -8.85 -0.33
C TYR A 137 -15.16 -7.40 -0.66
N PHE A 138 -14.44 -6.69 0.22
CA PHE A 138 -13.91 -5.36 -0.11
C PHE A 138 -12.93 -5.40 -1.28
N ILE A 139 -12.15 -6.49 -1.44
CA ILE A 139 -11.28 -6.71 -2.60
C ILE A 139 -12.11 -6.95 -3.88
N LEU A 140 -13.06 -7.88 -3.88
CA LEU A 140 -13.86 -8.26 -5.07
C LEU A 140 -14.81 -7.14 -5.52
N VAL A 141 -15.42 -6.42 -4.59
CA VAL A 141 -16.30 -5.28 -4.90
C VAL A 141 -15.51 -4.13 -5.51
N TYR A 142 -14.29 -3.87 -5.03
CA TYR A 142 -13.43 -2.82 -5.59
C TYR A 142 -12.89 -3.17 -6.98
N TYR A 143 -12.62 -4.45 -7.29
CA TYR A 143 -12.18 -4.85 -8.64
C TYR A 143 -13.32 -4.90 -9.68
N LYS A 144 -14.60 -5.03 -9.27
CA LYS A 144 -15.74 -5.04 -10.21
C LYS A 144 -16.12 -3.64 -10.72
N HIS A 145 -15.83 -2.58 -9.96
CA HIS A 145 -16.18 -1.20 -10.33
C HIS A 145 -15.09 -0.45 -11.14
N TYR A 146 -13.86 -0.97 -11.22
CA TYR A 146 -12.74 -0.32 -11.92
C TYR A 146 -12.35 -0.98 -13.26
N THR A 147 -13.14 -1.94 -13.76
CA THR A 147 -12.87 -2.61 -15.05
C THR A 147 -13.93 -2.33 -16.13
N TYR A 148 -14.67 -1.22 -16.03
CA TYR A 148 -15.64 -0.79 -17.05
C TYR A 148 -15.56 0.71 -17.36
N ASP A 149 -14.35 1.26 -17.40
CA ASP A 149 -14.06 2.52 -18.11
C ASP A 149 -12.78 2.32 -18.92
N LEU A 150 -12.94 1.62 -20.04
CA LEU A 150 -12.05 1.56 -21.21
C LEU A 150 -12.93 1.37 -22.44
#